data_AF-A0A940C2C9-F1
#
_entry.id   AF-A0A940C2C9-F1
#
_cell.length_a   1.000
_cell.length_b   1.000
_cell.length_c   1.000
_cell.angle_alpha   90.00
_cell.angle_beta   90.00
_cell.angle_gamma   90.00
#
_symmetry.space_group_name_H-M   'P 1'
#
loop_
_entity.id
_entity.type
_entity.pdbx_description
1 polymer ?
#
loop_
_entity_poly.entity_id
_entity_poly.type
_entity_poly.pdbx_seq_one_letter_code
_entity_poly.pdbx_strand_id
1 'polypeptide(L)'
;MSEISAANGEKYEISGTEIKGVNGKTYRITGFDPDSLATKDYVDGEISALTSDDIPYDNSESSLEATNLQDAIDEMAALLPGKIETWRQIQDVVRRGLASSYYNVGDSFEVNKGQSTLIFDVAGFDQDVPITSAAAAGSGSSITGVSVNFSTFLKKTGFAGDFIFFFSGGRWRNQLGEAVNLSAYGISVTGTEAEGDSFEVSIPHTMTLKLHSTELTGDLVFDAPEATWYINTTDFPNGLAAGTYNFTIPSGYSDRGGKTYQFTLSNAVPVGGSVRYVWDSNKIVTYDTVGKASKDQEALCTEGGGGTAMPAVSEERIKRTRYGSCKWSESAIRQWLNANTANWWNPQNDFDRPANTGKAGFLEGIEPAFAGIIKPVYKTTKVGNDAVQRIEKIFLLSKSELFGTADTTEGDAYSYYGAGASDLPAPGVGADSNRVAYSGSTAKQQWTRSANDGSAISANFVMTGGEIQATYASWSLAAVPACVIY
;
A
#
# COMPACT_ATOMS: atom_id res chain seq x y z
N MET A 1 -69.18 -21.91 21.54
CA MET A 1 -69.58 -21.15 22.74
C MET A 1 -68.44 -21.25 23.73
N SER A 2 -67.87 -20.12 24.11
CA SER A 2 -66.84 -20.01 25.15
C SER A 2 -67.51 -19.52 26.42
N GLU A 3 -67.30 -20.23 27.53
CA GLU A 3 -67.81 -19.85 28.86
C GLU A 3 -66.76 -18.98 29.54
N ILE A 4 -67.15 -17.79 30.02
CA ILE A 4 -66.27 -16.90 30.79
C ILE A 4 -66.87 -16.66 32.17
N SER A 5 -66.00 -16.62 33.18
CA SER A 5 -66.38 -16.35 34.57
C SER A 5 -65.94 -14.94 34.94
N ALA A 6 -66.85 -14.13 35.46
CA ALA A 6 -66.53 -12.82 36.00
C ALA A 6 -65.83 -12.96 37.37
N ALA A 7 -65.13 -11.91 37.81
CA ALA A 7 -64.37 -11.92 39.07
C ALA A 7 -65.23 -12.15 40.34
N ASN A 8 -66.56 -12.01 40.22
CA ASN A 8 -67.54 -12.31 41.28
C ASN A 8 -68.04 -13.77 41.26
N GLY A 9 -67.53 -14.61 40.35
CA GLY A 9 -67.87 -16.04 40.24
C GLY A 9 -69.09 -16.37 39.37
N GLU A 10 -69.73 -15.38 38.75
CA GLU A 10 -70.84 -15.63 37.83
C GLU A 10 -70.34 -16.09 36.45
N LYS A 11 -71.03 -17.08 35.87
CA LYS A 11 -70.70 -17.65 34.56
C LYS A 11 -71.57 -17.07 33.45
N TYR A 12 -70.97 -16.81 32.30
CA TYR A 12 -71.63 -16.23 31.14
C TYR A 12 -71.31 -17.05 29.89
N GLU A 13 -72.34 -17.30 29.07
CA GLU A 13 -72.19 -17.87 27.72
C GLU A 13 -72.16 -16.77 26.67
N ILE A 14 -71.14 -16.79 25.82
CA ILE A 14 -71.04 -15.92 24.65
C ILE A 14 -71.46 -16.69 23.39
N SER A 15 -72.40 -16.12 22.64
CA SER A 15 -72.75 -16.56 21.30
C SER A 15 -72.93 -15.34 20.39
N GLY A 16 -71.97 -15.12 19.49
CA GLY A 16 -71.96 -13.94 18.61
C GLY A 16 -71.83 -12.62 19.38
N THR A 17 -72.64 -11.62 19.03
CA THR A 17 -72.66 -10.27 19.64
C THR A 17 -73.51 -10.17 20.92
N GLU A 18 -74.00 -11.30 21.45
CA GLU A 18 -74.86 -11.35 22.63
C GLU A 18 -74.18 -12.10 23.79
N ILE A 19 -74.27 -11.50 24.98
CA ILE A 19 -73.83 -12.13 26.23
C ILE A 19 -75.07 -12.38 27.09
N LYS A 20 -75.29 -13.65 27.49
CA LYS A 20 -76.39 -14.04 28.37
C LYS A 20 -75.87 -14.34 29.78
N GLY A 21 -76.41 -13.63 30.76
CA GLY A 21 -76.17 -13.94 32.18
C GLY A 21 -77.19 -14.93 32.74
N VAL A 22 -76.80 -15.70 33.75
CA VAL A 22 -77.62 -16.77 34.36
C VAL A 22 -78.95 -16.26 34.97
N ASN A 23 -79.07 -14.96 35.25
CA ASN A 23 -80.28 -14.32 35.77
C ASN A 23 -81.28 -13.85 34.68
N GLY A 24 -81.14 -14.30 33.43
CA GLY A 24 -82.10 -14.04 32.34
C GLY A 24 -82.02 -12.65 31.70
N LYS A 25 -81.01 -11.84 32.03
CA LYS A 25 -80.73 -10.57 31.35
C LYS A 25 -79.78 -10.79 30.17
N THR A 26 -80.15 -10.26 29.00
CA THR A 26 -79.32 -10.27 27.78
C THR A 26 -78.72 -8.88 27.57
N TYR A 27 -77.40 -8.83 27.41
CA TYR A 27 -76.69 -7.59 27.07
C TYR A 27 -76.26 -7.67 25.60
N ARG A 28 -76.59 -6.63 24.82
CA ARG A 28 -76.13 -6.45 23.44
C ARG A 28 -74.94 -5.50 23.41
N ILE A 29 -73.86 -5.92 22.77
CA ILE A 29 -72.75 -5.02 22.43
C ILE A 29 -73.28 -4.10 21.33
N THR A 30 -73.47 -2.82 21.63
CA THR A 30 -73.82 -1.80 20.62
C THR A 30 -72.59 -0.93 20.40
N GLY A 31 -72.09 -0.91 19.16
CA GLY A 31 -70.87 -0.17 18.78
C GLY A 31 -69.70 -1.03 18.28
N PHE A 32 -69.85 -2.35 18.17
CA PHE A 32 -68.89 -3.17 17.42
C PHE A 32 -69.43 -3.37 16.00
N ASP A 33 -68.85 -2.65 15.04
CA ASP A 33 -69.04 -2.93 13.62
C ASP A 33 -67.96 -3.94 13.19
N PRO A 34 -68.30 -5.23 13.04
CA PRO A 34 -67.35 -6.26 12.63
C PRO A 34 -66.82 -6.04 11.20
N ASP A 35 -67.46 -5.19 10.39
CA ASP A 35 -67.01 -4.86 9.04
C ASP A 35 -65.98 -3.72 9.02
N SER A 36 -65.79 -3.00 10.14
CA SER A 36 -64.73 -1.97 10.27
C SER A 36 -63.30 -2.54 10.36
N LEU A 37 -63.17 -3.85 10.61
CA LEU A 37 -61.90 -4.59 10.51
C LEU A 37 -61.66 -5.19 9.11
N ALA A 38 -62.64 -5.05 8.20
CA ALA A 38 -62.64 -5.66 6.87
C ALA A 38 -62.74 -4.65 5.73
N THR A 39 -62.47 -3.36 5.96
CA THR A 39 -62.16 -2.46 4.84
C THR A 39 -60.73 -2.71 4.42
N LYS A 40 -60.59 -3.57 3.42
CA LYS A 40 -59.45 -3.64 2.50
C LYS A 40 -58.90 -2.24 2.14
N ASP A 41 -59.73 -1.20 2.16
CA ASP A 41 -59.37 0.21 1.91
C ASP A 41 -58.39 0.87 2.92
N TYR A 42 -58.34 0.46 4.20
CA TYR A 42 -57.40 1.10 5.17
C TYR A 42 -55.98 0.53 5.07
N VAL A 43 -55.88 -0.77 4.74
CA VAL A 43 -54.58 -1.45 4.57
C VAL A 43 -54.08 -1.30 3.13
N ASP A 44 -54.96 -1.31 2.12
CA ASP A 44 -54.55 -1.09 0.73
C ASP A 44 -54.28 0.39 0.43
N GLY A 45 -54.93 1.35 1.10
CA GLY A 45 -54.78 2.78 0.83
C GLY A 45 -53.42 3.37 1.21
N GLU A 46 -52.82 2.95 2.33
CA GLU A 46 -51.47 3.35 2.71
C GLU A 46 -50.39 2.54 1.98
N ILE A 47 -50.62 1.23 1.74
CA ILE A 47 -49.67 0.38 1.00
C ILE A 47 -49.60 0.75 -0.48
N SER A 48 -50.71 1.12 -1.12
CA SER A 48 -50.73 1.53 -2.53
C SER A 48 -50.11 2.91 -2.79
N ALA A 49 -49.84 3.69 -1.74
CA ALA A 49 -49.16 4.98 -1.82
C ALA A 49 -47.67 4.91 -1.47
N LEU A 50 -47.17 3.78 -0.96
CA LEU A 50 -45.74 3.60 -0.67
C LEU A 50 -44.93 3.66 -1.96
N THR A 51 -43.96 4.58 -1.97
CA THR A 51 -42.94 4.67 -3.01
C THR A 51 -41.63 4.07 -2.51
N SER A 52 -40.65 3.94 -3.40
CA SER A 52 -39.29 3.52 -3.03
C SER A 52 -38.61 4.49 -2.05
N ASP A 53 -39.00 5.76 -2.01
CA ASP A 53 -38.50 6.74 -1.02
C ASP A 53 -38.97 6.39 0.41
N ASP A 54 -40.15 5.76 0.53
CA ASP A 54 -40.80 5.47 1.81
C ASP A 54 -40.33 4.14 2.42
N ILE A 55 -39.55 3.35 1.68
CA ILE A 55 -39.06 2.05 2.11
C ILE A 55 -37.64 2.20 2.67
N PRO A 56 -37.43 2.02 3.99
CA PRO A 56 -36.09 2.04 4.57
C PRO A 56 -35.21 0.98 3.94
N TYR A 57 -33.97 1.35 3.65
CA TYR A 57 -32.94 0.43 3.20
C TYR A 57 -31.99 0.15 4.35
N ASP A 58 -31.84 -1.13 4.68
CA ASP A 58 -30.83 -1.57 5.62
C ASP A 58 -29.48 -1.67 4.90
N ASN A 59 -28.64 -0.67 5.12
CA ASN A 59 -27.32 -0.58 4.52
C ASN A 59 -26.22 -1.29 5.35
N SER A 60 -26.55 -1.96 6.46
CA SER A 60 -25.58 -2.54 7.39
C SER A 60 -24.67 -3.61 6.76
N GLU A 61 -25.17 -4.31 5.74
CA GLU A 61 -24.40 -5.31 4.96
C GLU A 61 -24.02 -4.80 3.56
N SER A 62 -24.32 -3.55 3.24
CA SER A 62 -24.04 -2.94 1.93
C SER A 62 -22.91 -1.92 2.00
N SER A 63 -22.26 -1.63 0.87
CA SER A 63 -21.35 -0.47 0.75
C SER A 63 -22.07 0.79 0.22
N LEU A 64 -23.40 0.89 0.36
CA LEU A 64 -24.20 2.05 -0.03
C LEU A 64 -24.35 3.00 1.15
N GLU A 65 -24.36 4.32 0.92
CA GLU A 65 -24.69 5.30 1.96
C GLU A 65 -26.20 5.50 2.13
N ALA A 66 -26.97 5.04 1.15
CA ALA A 66 -28.43 5.07 1.10
C ALA A 66 -29.08 4.58 2.39
N THR A 67 -30.16 5.26 2.77
CA THR A 67 -30.98 4.91 3.95
C THR A 67 -32.42 4.53 3.57
N ASN A 68 -32.78 4.69 2.28
CA ASN A 68 -34.04 4.23 1.69
C ASN A 68 -33.78 3.53 0.35
N LEU A 69 -34.80 2.84 -0.17
CA LEU A 69 -34.69 2.01 -1.36
C LEU A 69 -34.44 2.85 -2.64
N GLN A 70 -34.99 4.06 -2.73
CA GLN A 70 -34.76 4.91 -3.90
C GLN A 70 -33.31 5.40 -3.97
N ASP A 71 -32.76 5.89 -2.86
CA ASP A 71 -31.35 6.29 -2.77
C ASP A 71 -30.44 5.09 -3.12
N ALA A 72 -30.80 3.88 -2.66
CA ALA A 72 -30.04 2.68 -2.98
C ALA A 72 -30.08 2.35 -4.48
N ILE A 73 -31.24 2.49 -5.11
CA ILE A 73 -31.42 2.32 -6.56
C ILE A 73 -30.62 3.38 -7.32
N ASP A 74 -30.65 4.65 -6.89
CA ASP A 74 -29.97 5.75 -7.56
C ASP A 74 -28.45 5.62 -7.42
N GLU A 75 -27.95 5.24 -6.25
CA GLU A 75 -26.54 4.91 -6.04
C GLU A 75 -26.12 3.74 -6.93
N MET A 76 -26.91 2.66 -7.03
CA MET A 76 -26.61 1.55 -7.93
C MET A 76 -26.69 1.93 -9.41
N ALA A 77 -27.65 2.78 -9.80
CA ALA A 77 -27.80 3.28 -11.16
C ALA A 77 -26.63 4.19 -11.56
N ALA A 78 -26.10 4.98 -10.61
CA ALA A 78 -24.91 5.80 -10.80
C ALA A 78 -23.62 4.98 -11.02
N LEU A 79 -23.65 3.67 -10.72
CA LEU A 79 -22.55 2.76 -11.00
C LEU A 79 -22.66 2.06 -12.36
N LEU A 80 -23.71 2.32 -13.17
CA LEU A 80 -23.84 1.71 -14.49
C LEU A 80 -22.69 2.13 -15.45
N PRO A 81 -22.25 1.24 -16.36
CA PRO A 81 -21.21 1.55 -17.32
C PRO A 81 -21.53 2.82 -18.12
N GLY A 82 -20.58 3.77 -18.16
CA GLY A 82 -20.76 5.07 -18.82
C GLY A 82 -21.31 6.20 -17.92
N LYS A 83 -21.48 5.96 -16.62
CA LYS A 83 -21.86 6.97 -15.61
C LYS A 83 -20.84 7.19 -14.49
N ILE A 84 -19.71 6.49 -14.55
CA ILE A 84 -18.61 6.64 -13.62
C ILE A 84 -17.79 7.86 -14.03
N GLU A 85 -17.93 8.96 -13.30
CA GLU A 85 -17.30 10.25 -13.62
C GLU A 85 -16.40 10.75 -12.48
N THR A 86 -16.44 10.10 -11.31
CA THR A 86 -15.75 10.56 -10.09
C THR A 86 -14.87 9.47 -9.47
N TRP A 87 -13.82 9.91 -8.77
CA TRP A 87 -12.95 9.01 -7.99
C TRP A 87 -13.70 8.20 -6.92
N ARG A 88 -14.79 8.74 -6.38
CA ARG A 88 -15.64 8.03 -5.43
C ARG A 88 -16.37 6.85 -6.09
N GLN A 89 -16.98 7.06 -7.25
CA GLN A 89 -17.62 5.96 -7.99
C GLN A 89 -16.60 4.91 -8.45
N ILE A 90 -15.41 5.34 -8.88
CA ILE A 90 -14.30 4.42 -9.22
C ILE A 90 -13.96 3.57 -7.98
N GLN A 91 -13.80 4.21 -6.82
CA GLN A 91 -13.54 3.52 -5.56
C GLN A 91 -14.65 2.50 -5.25
N ASP A 92 -15.93 2.89 -5.34
CA ASP A 92 -17.05 2.00 -5.02
C ASP A 92 -17.10 0.78 -5.95
N VAL A 93 -16.82 0.95 -7.24
CA VAL A 93 -16.72 -0.16 -8.20
C VAL A 93 -15.57 -1.10 -7.83
N VAL A 94 -14.43 -0.56 -7.39
CA VAL A 94 -13.31 -1.37 -6.91
C VAL A 94 -13.69 -2.15 -5.66
N ARG A 95 -14.27 -1.49 -4.64
CA ARG A 95 -14.68 -2.14 -3.38
C ARG A 95 -15.63 -3.31 -3.57
N ARG A 96 -16.51 -3.21 -4.57
CA ARG A 96 -17.52 -4.23 -4.90
C ARG A 96 -16.96 -5.37 -5.74
N GLY A 97 -15.66 -5.39 -6.05
CA GLY A 97 -15.06 -6.41 -6.91
C GLY A 97 -15.50 -6.32 -8.37
N LEU A 98 -16.05 -5.17 -8.79
CA LEU A 98 -16.60 -4.98 -10.13
C LEU A 98 -15.60 -4.36 -11.11
N ALA A 99 -14.44 -3.86 -10.64
CA ALA A 99 -13.51 -3.08 -11.47
C ALA A 99 -13.10 -3.76 -12.78
N SER A 100 -12.86 -5.06 -12.78
CA SER A 100 -12.51 -5.83 -14.00
C SER A 100 -13.65 -5.99 -15.00
N SER A 101 -14.89 -5.67 -14.61
CA SER A 101 -16.05 -5.62 -15.53
C SER A 101 -16.21 -4.25 -16.19
N TYR A 102 -15.58 -3.21 -15.64
CA TYR A 102 -15.68 -1.82 -16.12
C TYR A 102 -14.41 -1.36 -16.84
N TYR A 103 -13.26 -1.87 -16.41
CA TYR A 103 -11.95 -1.46 -16.91
C TYR A 103 -11.13 -2.66 -17.35
N ASN A 104 -10.29 -2.41 -18.35
CA ASN A 104 -9.26 -3.34 -18.79
C ASN A 104 -7.89 -2.91 -18.26
N VAL A 105 -6.98 -3.86 -18.16
CA VAL A 105 -5.56 -3.55 -17.96
C VAL A 105 -5.08 -2.68 -19.13
N GLY A 106 -4.42 -1.56 -18.81
CA GLY A 106 -3.98 -0.56 -19.77
C GLY A 106 -4.95 0.60 -19.99
N ASP A 107 -6.18 0.56 -19.47
CA ASP A 107 -7.06 1.74 -19.46
C ASP A 107 -6.43 2.86 -18.63
N SER A 108 -6.62 4.11 -19.06
CA SER A 108 -5.95 5.27 -18.46
C SER A 108 -6.92 6.22 -17.75
N PHE A 109 -6.46 6.79 -16.64
CA PHE A 109 -7.15 7.83 -15.87
C PHE A 109 -6.31 9.10 -15.81
N GLU A 110 -6.96 10.25 -16.00
CA GLU A 110 -6.36 11.55 -15.76
C GLU A 110 -6.49 11.93 -14.29
N VAL A 111 -5.38 12.38 -13.70
CA VAL A 111 -5.29 12.85 -12.31
C VAL A 111 -4.72 14.25 -12.31
N ASN A 112 -5.42 15.19 -11.70
CA ASN A 112 -4.91 16.55 -11.57
C ASN A 112 -3.79 16.63 -10.53
N LYS A 113 -2.69 17.31 -10.88
CA LYS A 113 -1.56 17.64 -10.00
C LYS A 113 -1.20 19.13 -10.12
N GLY A 114 -1.80 19.96 -9.27
CA GLY A 114 -1.64 21.42 -9.36
C GLY A 114 -2.18 21.96 -10.69
N GLN A 115 -1.29 22.49 -11.53
CA GLN A 115 -1.64 22.97 -12.89
C GLN A 115 -1.33 21.95 -14.00
N SER A 116 -0.82 20.77 -13.64
CA SER A 116 -0.47 19.71 -14.58
C SER A 116 -1.42 18.52 -14.43
N THR A 117 -1.45 17.65 -15.43
CA THR A 117 -2.19 16.39 -15.40
C THR A 117 -1.21 15.23 -15.41
N LEU A 118 -1.44 14.24 -14.56
CA LEU A 118 -0.82 12.92 -14.60
C LEU A 118 -1.77 11.96 -15.29
N ILE A 119 -1.23 10.96 -15.98
CA ILE A 119 -2.00 9.85 -16.53
C ILE A 119 -1.56 8.58 -15.82
N PHE A 120 -2.52 7.81 -15.32
CA PHE A 120 -2.29 6.52 -14.69
C PHE A 120 -2.98 5.41 -15.48
N ASP A 121 -2.26 4.34 -15.80
CA ASP A 121 -2.81 3.16 -16.44
C ASP A 121 -3.17 2.08 -15.40
N VAL A 122 -4.23 1.33 -15.66
CA VAL A 122 -4.57 0.12 -14.89
C VAL A 122 -3.47 -0.92 -15.06
N ALA A 123 -2.77 -1.23 -13.97
CA ALA A 123 -1.72 -2.25 -13.93
C ALA A 123 -2.29 -3.66 -13.70
N GLY A 124 -3.36 -3.76 -12.93
CA GLY A 124 -3.99 -5.02 -12.56
C GLY A 124 -5.05 -4.86 -11.46
N PHE A 125 -5.72 -5.98 -11.14
CA PHE A 125 -6.78 -6.06 -10.14
C PHE A 125 -6.44 -7.15 -9.12
N ASP A 126 -6.77 -6.93 -7.85
CA ASP A 126 -6.63 -7.92 -6.76
C ASP A 126 -5.24 -8.56 -6.65
N GLN A 127 -4.18 -7.84 -7.04
CA GLN A 127 -2.80 -8.31 -6.98
C GLN A 127 -2.08 -7.87 -5.70
N ASP A 128 -2.54 -6.78 -5.10
CA ASP A 128 -1.94 -6.16 -3.94
C ASP A 128 -2.73 -6.47 -2.67
N VAL A 129 -2.02 -6.51 -1.53
CA VAL A 129 -2.61 -6.72 -0.22
C VAL A 129 -2.72 -5.38 0.51
N PRO A 130 -3.93 -4.83 0.68
CA PRO A 130 -4.19 -3.68 1.53
C PRO A 130 -3.81 -3.94 2.99
N ILE A 131 -3.37 -2.89 3.69
CA ILE A 131 -3.18 -3.00 5.15
C ILE A 131 -4.50 -3.18 5.93
N THR A 132 -5.64 -2.98 5.28
CA THR A 132 -6.98 -3.14 5.86
C THR A 132 -7.48 -4.58 5.79
N SER A 133 -6.76 -5.50 5.13
CA SER A 133 -7.10 -6.92 5.17
C SER A 133 -7.10 -7.42 6.61
N ALA A 134 -8.13 -8.16 6.99
CA ALA A 134 -8.39 -8.54 8.37
C ALA A 134 -8.84 -9.99 8.49
N ALA A 135 -8.67 -10.55 9.68
CA ALA A 135 -9.25 -11.83 10.05
C ALA A 135 -9.92 -11.70 11.41
N ALA A 136 -11.14 -12.22 11.53
CA ALA A 136 -11.95 -12.11 12.74
C ALA A 136 -12.50 -13.49 13.12
N ALA A 137 -12.38 -13.85 14.40
CA ALA A 137 -13.03 -15.05 14.93
C ALA A 137 -14.56 -14.87 14.92
N GLY A 138 -15.27 -15.87 14.43
CA GLY A 138 -16.73 -15.94 14.38
C GLY A 138 -17.30 -16.69 15.59
N SER A 139 -18.53 -17.20 15.45
CA SER A 139 -19.22 -17.98 16.49
C SER A 139 -18.49 -19.29 16.82
N GLY A 140 -18.60 -19.75 18.09
CA GLY A 140 -18.00 -20.99 18.61
C GLY A 140 -16.86 -20.78 19.63
N SER A 141 -16.09 -19.69 19.45
CA SER A 141 -15.09 -19.06 20.34
C SER A 141 -14.16 -19.92 21.22
N SER A 142 -14.03 -21.24 21.04
CA SER A 142 -12.93 -21.98 21.68
C SER A 142 -11.57 -21.65 21.05
N ILE A 143 -11.59 -21.07 19.86
CA ILE A 143 -10.48 -20.33 19.27
C ILE A 143 -10.36 -18.93 19.90
N THR A 144 -9.13 -18.49 20.16
CA THR A 144 -8.80 -17.22 20.83
C THR A 144 -8.09 -16.22 19.92
N GLY A 145 -7.79 -16.61 18.67
CA GLY A 145 -7.10 -15.73 17.72
C GLY A 145 -6.87 -16.40 16.37
N VAL A 146 -6.80 -15.57 15.34
CA VAL A 146 -6.52 -15.96 13.96
C VAL A 146 -5.44 -15.03 13.43
N SER A 147 -4.36 -15.59 12.90
CA SER A 147 -3.29 -14.87 12.24
C SER A 147 -3.20 -15.31 10.79
N VAL A 148 -3.07 -14.35 9.88
CA VAL A 148 -3.04 -14.61 8.44
C VAL A 148 -1.81 -13.95 7.81
N ASN A 149 -1.02 -14.72 7.08
CA ASN A 149 -0.10 -14.15 6.10
C ASN A 149 -0.91 -13.83 4.83
N PHE A 150 -1.40 -12.61 4.71
CA PHE A 150 -2.31 -12.21 3.63
C PHE A 150 -1.69 -12.35 2.23
N SER A 151 -0.37 -12.21 2.09
CA SER A 151 0.30 -12.46 0.81
C SER A 151 0.25 -13.95 0.43
N THR A 152 0.48 -14.85 1.39
CA THR A 152 0.31 -16.29 1.16
C THR A 152 -1.14 -16.64 0.90
N PHE A 153 -2.07 -16.04 1.65
CA PHE A 153 -3.49 -16.27 1.51
C PHE A 153 -4.00 -15.87 0.12
N LEU A 154 -3.72 -14.64 -0.33
CA LEU A 154 -4.13 -14.15 -1.64
C LEU A 154 -3.55 -15.00 -2.78
N LYS A 155 -2.28 -15.44 -2.66
CA LYS A 155 -1.69 -16.38 -3.62
C LYS A 155 -2.40 -17.73 -3.65
N LYS A 156 -2.93 -18.16 -2.50
CA LYS A 156 -3.62 -19.44 -2.37
C LYS A 156 -5.06 -19.39 -2.90
N THR A 157 -5.77 -18.28 -2.66
CA THR A 157 -7.15 -18.08 -3.14
C THR A 157 -7.19 -17.67 -4.61
N GLY A 158 -6.24 -16.83 -5.04
CA GLY A 158 -6.15 -16.27 -6.38
C GLY A 158 -7.03 -15.04 -6.62
N PHE A 159 -7.82 -14.62 -5.63
CA PHE A 159 -8.70 -13.45 -5.70
C PHE A 159 -8.98 -12.87 -4.30
N ALA A 160 -9.37 -11.60 -4.26
CA ALA A 160 -9.80 -10.88 -3.07
C ALA A 160 -11.29 -11.16 -2.77
N GLY A 161 -11.73 -10.87 -1.54
CA GLY A 161 -13.10 -11.08 -1.07
C GLY A 161 -13.14 -11.57 0.36
N ASP A 162 -14.33 -11.97 0.79
CA ASP A 162 -14.58 -12.52 2.12
C ASP A 162 -14.61 -14.04 2.08
N PHE A 163 -13.90 -14.65 3.03
CA PHE A 163 -13.71 -16.08 3.11
C PHE A 163 -14.09 -16.59 4.48
N ILE A 164 -15.07 -17.49 4.53
CA ILE A 164 -15.51 -18.11 5.78
C ILE A 164 -14.89 -19.50 5.90
N PHE A 165 -14.30 -19.76 7.07
CA PHE A 165 -13.80 -21.06 7.48
C PHE A 165 -14.56 -21.54 8.70
N PHE A 166 -14.95 -22.82 8.72
CA PHE A 166 -15.63 -23.42 9.85
C PHE A 166 -15.09 -24.81 10.18
N PHE A 167 -15.05 -25.15 11.46
CA PHE A 167 -14.57 -26.43 11.95
C PHE A 167 -15.74 -27.40 12.07
N SER A 168 -15.71 -28.45 11.23
CA SER A 168 -16.73 -29.49 11.27
C SER A 168 -16.23 -30.88 10.90
N GLY A 169 -16.59 -31.87 11.71
CA GLY A 169 -16.18 -33.26 11.53
C GLY A 169 -14.68 -33.46 11.78
N GLY A 170 -14.12 -32.73 12.74
CA GLY A 170 -12.71 -32.81 13.13
C GLY A 170 -11.74 -32.19 12.12
N ARG A 171 -12.22 -31.33 11.22
CA ARG A 171 -11.42 -30.66 10.19
C ARG A 171 -11.95 -29.25 9.90
N TRP A 172 -11.06 -28.35 9.54
CA TRP A 172 -11.43 -27.06 8.95
C TRP A 172 -11.98 -27.24 7.54
N ARG A 173 -13.00 -26.46 7.22
CA ARG A 173 -13.68 -26.41 5.92
C ARG A 173 -13.81 -24.98 5.43
N ASN A 174 -13.79 -24.80 4.11
CA ASN A 174 -14.12 -23.51 3.48
C ASN A 174 -15.65 -23.33 3.37
N GLN A 175 -16.08 -22.16 2.90
CA GLN A 175 -17.49 -21.84 2.64
C GLN A 175 -18.22 -22.79 1.68
N LEU A 176 -17.51 -23.58 0.88
CA LEU A 176 -18.08 -24.61 0.01
C LEU A 176 -18.23 -25.98 0.71
N GLY A 177 -17.81 -26.09 1.98
CA GLY A 177 -17.84 -27.32 2.78
C GLY A 177 -16.66 -28.27 2.53
N GLU A 178 -15.67 -27.85 1.73
CA GLU A 178 -14.51 -28.65 1.38
C GLU A 178 -13.48 -28.62 2.50
N ALA A 179 -12.87 -29.76 2.82
CA ALA A 179 -11.84 -29.83 3.86
C ALA A 179 -10.55 -29.12 3.41
N VAL A 180 -10.00 -28.27 4.27
CA VAL A 180 -8.81 -27.45 3.98
C VAL A 180 -7.71 -27.62 5.03
N ASN A 181 -6.46 -27.39 4.61
CA ASN A 181 -5.33 -27.23 5.51
C ASN A 181 -5.02 -25.73 5.66
N LEU A 182 -5.34 -25.15 6.82
CA LEU A 182 -5.19 -23.71 7.10
C LEU A 182 -3.76 -23.19 6.86
N SER A 183 -2.74 -23.99 7.23
CA SER A 183 -1.33 -23.58 7.04
C SER A 183 -0.96 -23.41 5.56
N ALA A 184 -1.62 -24.13 4.65
CA ALA A 184 -1.43 -23.96 3.21
C ALA A 184 -2.01 -22.65 2.67
N TYR A 185 -2.91 -22.01 3.42
CA TYR A 185 -3.43 -20.66 3.18
C TYR A 185 -2.65 -19.59 3.95
N GLY A 186 -1.59 -19.97 4.68
CA GLY A 186 -0.87 -19.05 5.56
C GLY A 186 -1.65 -18.63 6.80
N ILE A 187 -2.68 -19.40 7.18
CA ILE A 187 -3.50 -19.14 8.37
C ILE A 187 -2.98 -19.96 9.55
N SER A 188 -2.97 -19.34 10.73
CA SER A 188 -2.74 -20.00 12.02
C SER A 188 -3.84 -19.59 12.99
N VAL A 189 -4.33 -20.56 13.76
CA VAL A 189 -5.39 -20.36 14.77
C VAL A 189 -4.80 -20.67 16.14
N THR A 190 -5.15 -19.86 17.14
CA THR A 190 -4.82 -20.11 18.55
C THR A 190 -6.08 -20.53 19.30
N GLY A 191 -5.93 -21.40 20.31
CA GLY A 191 -7.05 -21.96 21.08
C GLY A 191 -7.25 -23.46 20.82
N THR A 192 -8.36 -24.01 21.28
CA THR A 192 -8.72 -25.41 21.05
C THR A 192 -9.85 -25.48 20.05
N GLU A 193 -9.62 -26.13 18.92
CA GLU A 193 -10.61 -26.27 17.86
C GLU A 193 -11.80 -27.13 18.35
N ALA A 194 -13.02 -26.62 18.20
CA ALA A 194 -14.24 -27.36 18.51
C ALA A 194 -15.27 -27.26 17.38
N GLU A 195 -16.20 -28.23 17.37
CA GLU A 195 -17.27 -28.29 16.38
C GLU A 195 -18.11 -27.00 16.41
N GLY A 196 -18.26 -26.36 15.25
CA GLY A 196 -19.00 -25.10 15.12
C GLY A 196 -18.14 -23.84 15.27
N ASP A 197 -16.84 -23.95 15.58
CA ASP A 197 -15.91 -22.81 15.49
C ASP A 197 -15.85 -22.28 14.06
N SER A 198 -15.79 -20.96 13.92
CA SER A 198 -15.67 -20.29 12.63
C SER A 198 -14.80 -19.05 12.70
N PHE A 199 -14.27 -18.61 11.57
CA PHE A 199 -13.65 -17.31 11.41
C PHE A 199 -13.77 -16.83 9.97
N GLU A 200 -13.64 -15.53 9.80
CA GLU A 200 -13.67 -14.86 8.53
C GLU A 200 -12.32 -14.24 8.21
N VAL A 201 -11.91 -14.29 6.95
CA VAL A 201 -10.78 -13.56 6.40
C VAL A 201 -11.31 -12.67 5.30
N SER A 202 -11.13 -11.35 5.46
CA SER A 202 -11.53 -10.35 4.47
C SER A 202 -10.30 -9.77 3.80
N ILE A 203 -10.23 -9.87 2.48
CA ILE A 203 -9.27 -9.17 1.65
C ILE A 203 -10.04 -8.21 0.75
N PRO A 204 -9.84 -6.89 0.88
CA PRO A 204 -10.54 -5.96 0.02
C PRO A 204 -10.11 -6.07 -1.43
N HIS A 205 -11.07 -5.93 -2.35
CA HIS A 205 -10.80 -5.85 -3.78
C HIS A 205 -9.97 -4.60 -4.11
N THR A 206 -9.02 -4.69 -5.02
CA THR A 206 -8.11 -3.57 -5.32
C THR A 206 -7.94 -3.36 -6.82
N MET A 207 -7.65 -2.11 -7.19
CA MET A 207 -7.12 -1.80 -8.50
C MET A 207 -5.77 -1.11 -8.35
N THR A 208 -4.75 -1.66 -9.00
CA THR A 208 -3.41 -1.06 -9.01
C THR A 208 -3.26 -0.20 -10.25
N LEU A 209 -2.81 1.03 -10.04
CA LEU A 209 -2.57 2.01 -11.08
C LEU A 209 -1.06 2.28 -11.18
N LYS A 210 -0.52 2.40 -12.40
CA LYS A 210 0.86 2.82 -12.66
C LYS A 210 0.88 4.11 -13.45
N LEU A 211 1.87 4.97 -13.20
CA LEU A 211 2.02 6.19 -13.98
C LEU A 211 2.34 5.86 -15.45
N HIS A 212 1.68 6.53 -16.38
CA HIS A 212 1.88 6.30 -17.81
C HIS A 212 3.19 6.91 -18.31
N SER A 213 3.47 8.14 -17.91
CA SER A 213 4.62 8.93 -18.38
C SER A 213 5.49 9.44 -17.25
N THR A 214 6.72 9.83 -17.59
CA THR A 214 7.76 10.28 -16.66
C THR A 214 7.95 11.79 -16.64
N GLU A 215 7.09 12.53 -17.34
CA GLU A 215 7.23 13.97 -17.56
C GLU A 215 7.31 14.77 -16.25
N LEU A 216 6.53 14.35 -15.25
CA LEU A 216 6.47 15.02 -13.95
C LEU A 216 7.33 14.34 -12.87
N THR A 217 8.07 13.28 -13.21
CA THR A 217 8.98 12.59 -12.28
C THR A 217 10.43 12.97 -12.52
N GLY A 218 10.84 13.08 -13.80
CA GLY A 218 12.12 13.66 -14.23
C GLY A 218 13.36 13.00 -13.61
N ASP A 219 14.48 13.73 -13.63
CA ASP A 219 15.80 13.26 -13.17
C ASP A 219 15.87 13.08 -11.65
N LEU A 220 15.80 11.84 -11.18
CA LEU A 220 15.82 11.44 -9.77
C LEU A 220 17.00 10.50 -9.50
N VAL A 221 17.73 10.76 -8.42
CA VAL A 221 18.65 9.75 -7.87
C VAL A 221 17.89 8.81 -6.97
N PHE A 222 18.23 7.52 -7.02
CA PHE A 222 17.69 6.53 -6.09
C PHE A 222 18.10 6.92 -4.67
N ASP A 223 19.39 7.20 -4.50
CA ASP A 223 19.98 7.69 -3.26
C ASP A 223 21.26 8.50 -3.50
N ALA A 224 21.54 9.48 -2.65
CA ALA A 224 22.73 10.32 -2.81
C ALA A 224 24.00 9.57 -2.35
N PRO A 225 25.18 9.91 -2.91
CA PRO A 225 26.44 9.50 -2.33
C PRO A 225 26.56 9.90 -0.84
N GLU A 226 26.77 8.91 0.02
CA GLU A 226 26.74 9.06 1.48
C GLU A 226 28.00 9.76 2.04
N ALA A 227 27.96 10.12 3.32
CA ALA A 227 29.13 10.52 4.09
C ALA A 227 30.09 9.34 4.30
N THR A 228 31.38 9.66 4.48
CA THR A 228 32.42 8.66 4.74
C THR A 228 32.54 8.35 6.22
N TRP A 229 32.41 9.37 7.06
CA TRP A 229 32.37 9.26 8.51
C TRP A 229 31.20 10.05 9.09
N TYR A 230 30.58 9.45 10.09
CA TYR A 230 29.67 10.10 11.02
C TYR A 230 30.44 10.44 12.30
N ILE A 231 30.30 11.67 12.78
CA ILE A 231 31.00 12.15 13.99
C ILE A 231 30.20 11.73 15.21
N ASN A 232 30.29 10.45 15.56
CA ASN A 232 29.63 9.86 16.73
C ASN A 232 30.43 10.08 18.03
N THR A 233 29.79 9.91 19.18
CA THR A 233 30.40 10.10 20.50
C THR A 233 31.44 9.05 20.88
N THR A 234 31.44 7.88 20.23
CA THR A 234 32.36 6.79 20.54
C THR A 234 33.73 7.04 19.92
N ASP A 235 33.76 7.34 18.63
CA ASP A 235 34.99 7.60 17.89
C ASP A 235 35.46 9.05 18.05
N PHE A 236 34.53 9.98 18.27
CA PHE A 236 34.77 11.42 18.33
C PHE A 236 34.03 12.07 19.51
N PRO A 237 34.38 11.77 20.78
CA PRO A 237 33.63 12.22 21.95
C PRO A 237 33.49 13.75 22.07
N ASN A 238 34.43 14.50 21.49
CA ASN A 238 34.43 15.97 21.49
C ASN A 238 34.26 16.56 20.08
N GLY A 239 33.80 15.75 19.12
CA GLY A 239 33.84 16.08 17.70
C GLY A 239 35.25 16.02 17.12
N LEU A 240 35.40 16.56 15.91
CA LEU A 240 36.65 16.66 15.18
C LEU A 240 37.15 18.11 15.26
N ALA A 241 38.32 18.36 15.85
CA ALA A 241 38.88 19.71 15.92
C ALA A 241 39.33 20.22 14.53
N ALA A 242 39.59 21.53 14.42
CA ALA A 242 40.37 22.03 13.29
C ALA A 242 41.79 21.45 13.36
N GLY A 243 42.37 21.06 12.22
CA GLY A 243 43.65 20.38 12.19
C GLY A 243 43.87 19.52 10.97
N THR A 244 45.06 18.93 10.88
CA THR A 244 45.42 18.00 9.81
C THR A 244 45.05 16.58 10.21
N TYR A 245 44.45 15.86 9.27
CA TYR A 245 44.01 14.48 9.42
C TYR A 245 44.46 13.65 8.22
N ASN A 246 44.49 12.34 8.38
CA ASN A 246 44.74 11.42 7.27
C ASN A 246 43.81 10.20 7.31
N PHE A 247 43.65 9.55 6.17
CA PHE A 247 42.91 8.31 6.03
C PHE A 247 43.52 7.44 4.93
N THR A 248 43.35 6.13 5.04
CA THR A 248 43.82 5.17 4.04
C THR A 248 42.64 4.57 3.32
N ILE A 249 42.69 4.56 1.98
CA ILE A 249 41.69 3.88 1.15
C ILE A 249 41.92 2.37 1.23
N PRO A 250 40.88 1.53 1.39
CA PRO A 250 41.01 0.08 1.43
C PRO A 250 41.92 -0.47 0.33
N SER A 251 42.81 -1.41 0.71
CA SER A 251 43.67 -2.09 -0.26
C SER A 251 42.83 -2.80 -1.32
N GLY A 252 43.28 -2.79 -2.58
CA GLY A 252 42.56 -3.39 -3.71
C GLY A 252 41.37 -2.57 -4.23
N TYR A 253 40.95 -1.51 -3.55
CA TYR A 253 39.88 -0.64 -4.03
C TYR A 253 40.43 0.42 -4.99
N SER A 254 40.25 0.22 -6.30
CA SER A 254 40.70 1.12 -7.38
C SER A 254 42.23 1.32 -7.46
N ASP A 255 42.67 2.24 -8.32
CA ASP A 255 44.06 2.71 -8.45
C ASP A 255 44.56 3.53 -7.24
N ARG A 256 43.64 3.93 -6.35
CA ARG A 256 43.95 4.61 -5.08
C ARG A 256 44.01 3.67 -3.87
N GLY A 257 43.73 2.39 -4.06
CA GLY A 257 43.68 1.41 -2.96
C GLY A 257 45.02 1.28 -2.23
N GLY A 258 44.98 1.26 -0.90
CA GLY A 258 46.16 1.18 -0.05
C GLY A 258 46.94 2.49 0.12
N LYS A 259 46.59 3.55 -0.62
CA LYS A 259 47.21 4.87 -0.47
C LYS A 259 46.60 5.62 0.71
N THR A 260 47.43 6.40 1.39
CA THR A 260 47.04 7.30 2.48
C THR A 260 46.98 8.72 1.96
N TYR A 261 45.89 9.41 2.27
CA TYR A 261 45.66 10.82 1.94
C TYR A 261 45.52 11.63 3.21
N GLN A 262 46.06 12.84 3.20
CA GLN A 262 45.94 13.81 4.27
C GLN A 262 45.15 15.04 3.81
N PHE A 263 44.49 15.71 4.75
CA PHE A 263 43.70 16.93 4.54
C PHE A 263 43.75 17.80 5.81
N THR A 264 43.46 19.09 5.68
CA THR A 264 43.44 20.02 6.83
C THR A 264 42.08 20.69 6.94
N LEU A 265 41.42 20.54 8.08
CA LEU A 265 40.18 21.24 8.41
C LEU A 265 40.48 22.59 9.02
N SER A 266 39.84 23.64 8.51
CA SER A 266 39.94 25.00 9.06
C SER A 266 39.01 25.21 10.25
N ASN A 267 37.88 24.51 10.27
CA ASN A 267 36.87 24.57 11.32
C ASN A 267 36.68 23.19 11.96
N ALA A 268 36.27 23.17 13.23
CA ALA A 268 35.86 21.94 13.89
C ALA A 268 34.55 21.39 13.28
N VAL A 269 34.36 20.07 13.37
CA VAL A 269 33.11 19.38 13.05
C VAL A 269 32.52 18.83 14.35
N PRO A 270 31.33 19.26 14.78
CA PRO A 270 30.74 18.84 16.04
C PRO A 270 30.30 17.36 16.02
N VAL A 271 30.06 16.81 17.21
CA VAL A 271 29.33 15.54 17.37
C VAL A 271 27.95 15.65 16.72
N GLY A 272 27.55 14.61 15.99
CA GLY A 272 26.33 14.62 15.17
C GLY A 272 26.56 15.17 13.75
N GLY A 273 27.76 15.69 13.46
CA GLY A 273 28.17 16.11 12.14
C GLY A 273 28.63 14.95 11.24
N SER A 274 29.03 15.27 10.01
CA SER A 274 29.52 14.28 9.05
C SER A 274 30.68 14.81 8.20
N VAL A 275 31.51 13.89 7.74
CA VAL A 275 32.68 14.15 6.87
C VAL A 275 32.57 13.24 5.65
N ARG A 276 32.64 13.82 4.45
CA ARG A 276 32.55 13.09 3.19
C ARG A 276 33.80 13.30 2.36
N TYR A 277 34.40 12.20 1.91
CA TYR A 277 35.41 12.21 0.87
C TYR A 277 34.76 12.24 -0.51
N VAL A 278 34.91 13.36 -1.21
CA VAL A 278 34.44 13.57 -2.58
C VAL A 278 35.51 13.05 -3.54
N TRP A 279 35.29 11.83 -4.03
CA TRP A 279 36.24 11.05 -4.81
C TRP A 279 36.81 11.78 -6.03
N ASP A 280 35.94 12.35 -6.86
CA ASP A 280 36.32 12.92 -8.17
C ASP A 280 37.14 14.20 -8.03
N SER A 281 36.79 15.06 -7.07
CA SER A 281 37.55 16.27 -6.78
C SER A 281 38.72 16.05 -5.81
N ASN A 282 38.86 14.83 -5.27
CA ASN A 282 39.83 14.50 -4.21
C ASN A 282 39.78 15.51 -3.05
N LYS A 283 38.58 15.76 -2.52
CA LYS A 283 38.33 16.74 -1.44
C LYS A 283 37.60 16.10 -0.27
N ILE A 284 37.81 16.66 0.92
CA ILE A 284 36.92 16.48 2.06
C ILE A 284 35.91 17.63 2.07
N VAL A 285 34.65 17.31 2.34
CA VAL A 285 33.61 18.27 2.70
C VAL A 285 33.01 17.87 4.05
N THR A 286 32.62 18.84 4.87
CA THR A 286 32.06 18.57 6.20
C THR A 286 30.72 19.25 6.40
N TYR A 287 29.95 18.70 7.35
CA TYR A 287 28.63 19.19 7.76
C TYR A 287 28.53 19.10 9.28
N ASP A 288 27.97 20.12 9.92
CA ASP A 288 27.71 20.19 11.36
C ASP A 288 26.55 19.29 11.82
N THR A 289 25.65 18.90 10.91
CA THR A 289 24.62 17.89 11.15
C THR A 289 24.52 16.91 9.99
N VAL A 290 24.07 15.68 10.27
CA VAL A 290 23.59 14.75 9.24
C VAL A 290 22.44 15.42 8.47
N GLY A 291 22.41 15.25 7.15
CA GLY A 291 21.31 15.77 6.33
C GLY A 291 21.36 17.26 5.97
N LYS A 292 22.38 18.03 6.38
CA LYS A 292 22.51 19.43 5.94
C LYS A 292 22.87 19.53 4.46
N ALA A 293 22.11 20.25 3.65
CA ALA A 293 22.35 20.33 2.20
C ALA A 293 23.68 21.04 1.86
N SER A 294 23.93 22.21 2.45
CA SER A 294 25.12 23.02 2.19
C SER A 294 26.32 22.57 3.02
N LYS A 295 27.50 22.48 2.38
CA LYS A 295 28.76 22.19 3.07
C LYS A 295 29.22 23.36 3.95
N ASP A 296 29.86 23.04 5.07
CA ASP A 296 30.41 24.05 5.99
C ASP A 296 31.84 24.48 5.63
N GLN A 297 32.62 23.53 5.12
CA GLN A 297 33.96 23.77 4.60
C GLN A 297 34.33 22.68 3.60
N GLU A 298 35.40 22.92 2.86
CA GLU A 298 36.06 21.92 2.04
C GLU A 298 37.58 22.00 2.19
N ALA A 299 38.25 20.86 2.00
CA ALA A 299 39.70 20.76 2.04
C ALA A 299 40.19 19.84 0.91
N LEU A 300 41.32 20.18 0.29
CA LEU A 300 41.98 19.30 -0.67
C LEU A 300 42.64 18.12 0.06
N CYS A 301 42.57 16.94 -0.56
CA CYS A 301 43.35 15.79 -0.13
C CYS A 301 44.66 15.72 -0.94
N THR A 302 45.77 15.45 -0.25
CA THR A 302 47.07 15.15 -0.88
C THR A 302 47.57 13.81 -0.37
N GLU A 303 48.28 13.05 -1.19
CA GLU A 303 48.90 11.80 -0.73
C GLU A 303 49.90 12.10 0.39
N GLY A 304 49.80 11.37 1.50
CA GLY A 304 50.57 11.61 2.71
C GLY A 304 49.83 11.18 3.99
N GLY A 305 50.58 10.95 5.05
CA GLY A 305 50.09 10.46 6.35
C GLY A 305 50.23 11.47 7.49
N GLY A 306 50.27 12.77 7.19
CA GLY A 306 50.37 13.82 8.21
C GLY A 306 49.12 13.94 9.08
N GLY A 307 49.28 14.42 10.30
CA GLY A 307 48.16 14.70 11.21
C GLY A 307 47.57 13.46 11.89
N THR A 308 46.33 13.57 12.37
CA THR A 308 45.63 12.51 13.11
C THR A 308 44.94 11.53 12.16
N ALA A 309 45.10 10.23 12.38
CA ALA A 309 44.42 9.21 11.59
C ALA A 309 42.91 9.19 11.87
N MET A 310 42.10 9.24 10.80
CA MET A 310 40.67 8.98 10.84
C MET A 310 40.39 7.49 11.05
N PRO A 311 39.23 7.11 11.61
CA PRO A 311 38.81 5.72 11.69
C PRO A 311 38.87 5.02 10.33
N ALA A 312 39.28 3.75 10.34
CA ALA A 312 39.40 2.96 9.11
C ALA A 312 38.05 2.87 8.39
N VAL A 313 38.08 3.08 7.07
CA VAL A 313 36.89 3.00 6.21
C VAL A 313 36.88 1.63 5.54
N SER A 314 35.74 0.95 5.51
CA SER A 314 35.60 -0.33 4.80
C SER A 314 35.41 -0.13 3.30
N GLU A 315 35.61 -1.20 2.51
CA GLU A 315 35.35 -1.17 1.07
C GLU A 315 33.86 -0.88 0.76
N GLU A 316 32.93 -1.41 1.57
CA GLU A 316 31.51 -1.11 1.40
C GLU A 316 31.20 0.38 1.67
N ARG A 317 31.82 0.95 2.70
CA ARG A 317 31.60 2.36 3.07
C ARG A 317 32.13 3.33 2.03
N ILE A 318 33.32 3.07 1.49
CA ILE A 318 33.89 3.90 0.42
C ILE A 318 33.08 3.77 -0.88
N LYS A 319 32.48 2.60 -1.15
CA LYS A 319 31.53 2.41 -2.26
C LYS A 319 30.29 3.29 -2.11
N ARG A 320 29.62 3.28 -0.95
CA ARG A 320 28.44 4.12 -0.70
C ARG A 320 28.76 5.62 -0.67
N THR A 321 29.94 5.99 -0.18
CA THR A 321 30.45 7.38 -0.26
C THR A 321 30.45 7.93 -1.69
N ARG A 322 30.69 7.05 -2.67
CA ARG A 322 30.78 7.41 -4.09
C ARG A 322 29.44 7.29 -4.80
N TYR A 323 28.68 6.25 -4.49
CA TYR A 323 27.62 5.77 -5.36
C TYR A 323 26.23 5.72 -4.72
N GLY A 324 26.11 6.06 -3.43
CA GLY A 324 24.87 5.99 -2.65
C GLY A 324 24.50 4.56 -2.25
N SER A 325 23.35 4.40 -1.59
CA SER A 325 22.80 3.10 -1.23
C SER A 325 21.70 2.65 -2.20
N CYS A 326 21.70 1.36 -2.55
CA CYS A 326 20.57 0.75 -3.26
C CYS A 326 19.49 0.19 -2.34
N LYS A 327 19.54 0.48 -1.04
CA LYS A 327 18.53 0.03 -0.08
C LYS A 327 17.27 0.88 -0.24
N TRP A 328 16.21 0.29 -0.78
CA TRP A 328 14.90 0.95 -0.95
C TRP A 328 14.41 1.64 0.32
N SER A 329 14.59 0.99 1.47
CA SER A 329 14.16 1.50 2.78
C SER A 329 14.80 2.82 3.19
N GLU A 330 16.03 3.05 2.76
CA GLU A 330 16.83 4.23 3.09
C GLU A 330 16.78 5.26 1.94
N SER A 331 16.22 4.88 0.79
CA SER A 331 16.32 5.66 -0.44
C SER A 331 15.55 6.98 -0.40
N ALA A 332 16.19 8.03 -0.93
CA ALA A 332 15.56 9.33 -1.10
C ALA A 332 14.36 9.29 -2.06
N ILE A 333 14.39 8.44 -3.09
CA ILE A 333 13.27 8.30 -4.02
C ILE A 333 11.99 7.78 -3.32
N ARG A 334 12.12 6.84 -2.37
CA ARG A 334 10.99 6.33 -1.58
C ARG A 334 10.36 7.44 -0.74
N GLN A 335 11.18 8.26 -0.08
CA GLN A 335 10.70 9.41 0.68
C GLN A 335 9.98 10.41 -0.22
N TRP A 336 10.58 10.76 -1.37
CA TRP A 336 10.00 11.68 -2.35
C TRP A 336 8.62 11.20 -2.84
N LEU A 337 8.49 9.90 -3.18
CA LEU A 337 7.24 9.30 -3.65
C LEU A 337 6.08 9.42 -2.66
N ASN A 338 6.38 9.33 -1.36
CA ASN A 338 5.36 9.31 -0.32
C ASN A 338 5.18 10.66 0.38
N ALA A 339 5.85 11.71 -0.11
CA ALA A 339 5.80 13.03 0.48
C ALA A 339 4.74 13.92 -0.17
N ASN A 340 4.00 14.65 0.67
CA ASN A 340 3.02 15.65 0.29
C ASN A 340 3.45 17.09 0.64
N THR A 341 4.74 17.29 0.92
CA THR A 341 5.35 18.59 1.25
C THR A 341 6.56 18.87 0.36
N ALA A 342 6.91 20.14 0.21
CA ALA A 342 8.10 20.55 -0.54
C ALA A 342 9.41 20.18 0.19
N ASN A 343 9.39 20.21 1.52
CA ASN A 343 10.52 19.88 2.40
C ASN A 343 10.30 18.52 3.04
N TRP A 344 10.59 17.47 2.27
CA TRP A 344 10.22 16.11 2.63
C TRP A 344 11.40 15.24 3.09
N TRP A 345 12.60 15.56 2.62
CA TRP A 345 13.76 14.71 2.83
C TRP A 345 14.24 14.79 4.29
N ASN A 346 14.44 13.63 4.89
CA ASN A 346 15.09 13.47 6.19
C ASN A 346 16.08 12.30 6.12
N PRO A 347 17.21 12.37 6.86
CA PRO A 347 18.20 11.30 6.83
C PRO A 347 17.59 9.98 7.34
N GLN A 348 17.80 8.89 6.61
CA GLN A 348 17.37 7.54 7.00
C GLN A 348 18.47 6.76 7.73
N ASN A 349 19.70 7.26 7.71
CA ASN A 349 20.84 6.72 8.44
C ASN A 349 21.88 7.83 8.73
N ASP A 350 22.86 7.52 9.59
CA ASP A 350 23.87 8.47 10.07
C ASP A 350 24.84 8.99 8.99
N PHE A 351 24.87 8.34 7.82
CA PHE A 351 25.72 8.70 6.68
C PHE A 351 24.93 9.38 5.57
N ASP A 352 23.61 9.47 5.70
CA ASP A 352 22.73 9.87 4.62
C ASP A 352 22.92 11.35 4.24
N ARG A 353 22.67 11.66 2.96
CA ARG A 353 22.89 12.97 2.36
C ARG A 353 21.66 13.39 1.57
N PRO A 354 21.28 14.69 1.58
CA PRO A 354 20.14 15.16 0.83
C PRO A 354 20.24 14.80 -0.65
N ALA A 355 19.16 14.21 -1.17
CA ALA A 355 18.99 13.85 -2.57
C ALA A 355 17.70 14.47 -3.11
N ASN A 356 17.65 14.70 -4.43
CA ASN A 356 16.47 15.23 -5.13
C ASN A 356 15.94 16.56 -4.54
N THR A 357 16.83 17.34 -3.89
CA THR A 357 16.50 18.61 -3.26
C THR A 357 15.96 19.61 -4.27
N GLY A 358 14.96 20.41 -3.87
CA GLY A 358 14.30 21.37 -4.76
C GLY A 358 13.13 20.80 -5.57
N LYS A 359 12.89 19.49 -5.53
CA LYS A 359 11.64 18.88 -6.01
C LYS A 359 10.64 18.79 -4.87
N ALA A 360 9.40 19.22 -5.09
CA ALA A 360 8.32 18.93 -4.16
C ALA A 360 8.01 17.43 -4.13
N GLY A 361 7.51 16.93 -3.01
CA GLY A 361 7.11 15.53 -2.88
C GLY A 361 6.10 15.11 -3.95
N PHE A 362 6.11 13.83 -4.34
CA PHE A 362 5.27 13.34 -5.43
C PHE A 362 3.76 13.48 -5.14
N LEU A 363 3.34 13.43 -3.88
CA LEU A 363 1.94 13.64 -3.50
C LEU A 363 1.55 15.11 -3.36
N GLU A 364 2.52 16.05 -3.37
CA GLU A 364 2.24 17.48 -3.32
C GLU A 364 1.38 17.88 -4.54
N GLY A 365 0.24 18.50 -4.30
CA GLY A 365 -0.64 19.03 -5.33
C GLY A 365 -1.48 17.99 -6.07
N ILE A 366 -1.37 16.69 -5.76
CA ILE A 366 -2.30 15.68 -6.25
C ILE A 366 -3.70 16.02 -5.76
N GLU A 367 -4.70 15.91 -6.64
CA GLU A 367 -6.07 16.22 -6.27
C GLU A 367 -6.57 15.41 -5.06
N PRO A 368 -7.28 16.04 -4.10
CA PRO A 368 -7.67 15.36 -2.86
C PRO A 368 -8.56 14.13 -3.08
N ALA A 369 -9.43 14.15 -4.09
CA ALA A 369 -10.34 13.05 -4.39
C ALA A 369 -9.57 11.76 -4.74
N PHE A 370 -8.57 11.85 -5.63
CA PHE A 370 -7.67 10.74 -5.93
C PHE A 370 -6.81 10.36 -4.72
N ALA A 371 -6.15 11.34 -4.08
CA ALA A 371 -5.24 11.08 -2.97
C ALA A 371 -5.91 10.38 -1.75
N GLY A 372 -7.22 10.60 -1.55
CA GLY A 372 -8.02 10.02 -0.48
C GLY A 372 -8.38 8.54 -0.70
N ILE A 373 -8.43 8.09 -1.96
CA ILE A 373 -8.74 6.71 -2.31
C ILE A 373 -7.50 5.83 -2.47
N ILE A 374 -6.30 6.41 -2.58
CA ILE A 374 -5.05 5.65 -2.54
C ILE A 374 -4.85 5.05 -1.15
N LYS A 375 -4.73 3.72 -1.09
CA LYS A 375 -4.52 2.98 0.15
C LYS A 375 -3.10 2.40 0.22
N PRO A 376 -2.48 2.43 1.40
CA PRO A 376 -1.20 1.80 1.59
C PRO A 376 -1.31 0.27 1.51
N VAL A 377 -0.27 -0.34 0.96
CA VAL A 377 -0.17 -1.79 0.75
C VAL A 377 1.17 -2.31 1.27
N TYR A 378 1.22 -3.61 1.51
CA TYR A 378 2.47 -4.28 1.85
C TYR A 378 3.30 -4.57 0.59
N LYS A 379 4.52 -4.03 0.54
CA LYS A 379 5.52 -4.36 -0.48
C LYS A 379 6.75 -4.99 0.14
N THR A 380 7.16 -6.11 -0.43
CA THR A 380 8.43 -6.74 -0.08
C THR A 380 9.52 -6.22 -1.02
N THR A 381 10.64 -5.85 -0.43
CA THR A 381 11.87 -5.52 -1.15
C THR A 381 13.02 -6.36 -0.62
N LYS A 382 13.89 -6.81 -1.51
CA LYS A 382 15.05 -7.62 -1.21
C LYS A 382 16.33 -6.82 -1.34
N VAL A 383 17.22 -6.99 -0.37
CA VAL A 383 18.59 -6.45 -0.40
C VAL A 383 19.53 -7.57 -0.01
N GLY A 384 20.33 -8.05 -0.96
CA GLY A 384 21.14 -9.26 -0.74
C GLY A 384 20.26 -10.47 -0.44
N ASN A 385 20.45 -11.11 0.71
CA ASN A 385 19.63 -12.25 1.15
C ASN A 385 18.46 -11.84 2.05
N ASP A 386 18.37 -10.56 2.43
CA ASP A 386 17.36 -10.08 3.36
C ASP A 386 16.12 -9.60 2.59
N ALA A 387 14.95 -10.05 3.03
CA ALA A 387 13.65 -9.62 2.54
C ALA A 387 12.97 -8.77 3.61
N VAL A 388 12.61 -7.53 3.27
CA VAL A 388 11.94 -6.62 4.19
C VAL A 388 10.60 -6.20 3.59
N GLN A 389 9.53 -6.48 4.33
CA GLN A 389 8.20 -5.98 4.00
C GLN A 389 8.02 -4.57 4.58
N ARG A 390 7.46 -3.67 3.78
CA ARG A 390 7.17 -2.29 4.17
C ARG A 390 5.79 -1.90 3.71
N ILE A 391 5.25 -0.89 4.39
CA ILE A 391 4.01 -0.23 4.00
C ILE A 391 4.37 0.87 3.01
N GLU A 392 3.77 0.83 1.83
CA GLU A 392 3.98 1.82 0.77
C GLU A 392 2.63 2.37 0.31
N LYS A 393 2.51 3.71 0.22
CA LYS A 393 1.34 4.37 -0.37
C LYS A 393 1.54 4.58 -1.88
N ILE A 394 2.73 5.07 -2.25
CA ILE A 394 3.24 5.13 -3.61
C ILE A 394 4.56 4.35 -3.65
N PHE A 395 4.74 3.51 -4.66
CA PHE A 395 5.92 2.65 -4.78
C PHE A 395 6.40 2.54 -6.23
N LEU A 396 7.66 2.16 -6.43
CA LEU A 396 8.13 1.67 -7.73
C LEU A 396 7.91 0.16 -7.79
N LEU A 397 7.64 -0.35 -8.99
CA LEU A 397 7.56 -1.79 -9.20
C LEU A 397 8.92 -2.46 -8.97
N SER A 398 8.91 -3.71 -8.51
CA SER A 398 10.12 -4.52 -8.42
C SER A 398 10.50 -5.11 -9.79
N LYS A 399 11.70 -5.69 -9.86
CA LYS A 399 12.16 -6.47 -11.01
C LYS A 399 11.18 -7.60 -11.36
N SER A 400 10.68 -8.36 -10.37
CA SER A 400 9.75 -9.47 -10.61
C SER A 400 8.35 -8.99 -11.01
N GLU A 401 7.89 -7.88 -10.43
CA GLU A 401 6.59 -7.27 -10.77
C GLU A 401 6.54 -6.72 -12.21
N LEU A 402 7.71 -6.40 -12.79
CA LEU A 402 7.90 -6.02 -14.19
C LEU A 402 8.11 -7.23 -15.13
N PHE A 403 7.78 -8.45 -14.68
CA PHE A 403 8.07 -9.69 -15.43
C PHE A 403 9.57 -9.90 -15.71
N GLY A 404 10.43 -9.32 -14.87
CA GLY A 404 11.87 -9.59 -14.85
C GLY A 404 12.19 -10.99 -14.33
N THR A 405 13.48 -11.36 -14.27
CA THR A 405 13.90 -12.66 -13.73
C THR A 405 13.23 -12.90 -12.39
N ALA A 406 12.51 -14.03 -12.29
CA ALA A 406 11.66 -14.33 -11.15
C ALA A 406 12.45 -14.31 -9.83
N ASP A 407 12.03 -13.43 -8.93
CA ASP A 407 12.38 -13.46 -7.53
C ASP A 407 11.09 -13.75 -6.77
N THR A 408 10.99 -14.91 -6.13
CA THR A 408 9.80 -15.31 -5.39
C THR A 408 9.54 -14.44 -4.15
N THR A 409 10.48 -13.55 -3.82
CA THR A 409 10.43 -12.63 -2.68
C THR A 409 9.71 -11.32 -2.99
N GLU A 410 9.89 -10.73 -4.18
CA GLU A 410 9.55 -9.33 -4.47
C GLU A 410 8.21 -9.13 -5.23
N GLY A 411 7.22 -9.99 -5.00
CA GLY A 411 5.90 -9.90 -5.64
C GLY A 411 5.85 -10.53 -7.03
N ASP A 412 4.64 -10.87 -7.48
CA ASP A 412 4.40 -11.50 -8.78
C ASP A 412 4.20 -10.43 -9.87
N ALA A 413 4.38 -10.78 -11.15
CA ALA A 413 4.23 -9.84 -12.25
C ALA A 413 2.81 -9.25 -12.31
N TYR A 414 2.70 -7.94 -12.51
CA TYR A 414 1.40 -7.33 -12.76
C TYR A 414 0.84 -7.79 -14.11
N SER A 415 -0.49 -7.87 -14.22
CA SER A 415 -1.15 -8.26 -15.47
C SER A 415 -0.69 -7.41 -16.67
N TYR A 416 -0.36 -6.14 -16.45
CA TYR A 416 0.20 -5.23 -17.46
C TYR A 416 1.52 -5.70 -18.07
N TYR A 417 2.36 -6.42 -17.32
CA TYR A 417 3.66 -6.92 -17.79
C TYR A 417 3.69 -8.44 -17.93
N GLY A 418 2.67 -9.14 -17.46
CA GLY A 418 2.66 -10.59 -17.32
C GLY A 418 2.69 -11.36 -18.65
N ALA A 419 2.61 -12.68 -18.54
CA ALA A 419 2.55 -13.56 -19.69
C ALA A 419 1.35 -13.21 -20.60
N GLY A 420 1.61 -13.01 -21.89
CA GLY A 420 0.62 -12.57 -22.87
C GLY A 420 0.62 -11.05 -23.13
N ALA A 421 1.14 -10.25 -22.20
CA ALA A 421 1.45 -8.84 -22.43
C ALA A 421 2.91 -8.65 -22.86
N SER A 422 3.85 -9.29 -22.15
CA SER A 422 5.30 -9.18 -22.41
C SER A 422 5.73 -9.66 -23.80
N ASP A 423 6.74 -8.99 -24.35
CA ASP A 423 7.47 -9.46 -25.54
C ASP A 423 8.32 -10.72 -25.27
N LEU A 424 8.56 -11.04 -23.99
CA LEU A 424 9.38 -12.18 -23.58
C LEU A 424 8.53 -13.45 -23.41
N PRO A 425 9.05 -14.63 -23.80
CA PRO A 425 8.33 -15.90 -23.65
C PRO A 425 8.28 -16.40 -22.19
N ALA A 426 9.10 -15.82 -21.30
CA ALA A 426 9.19 -16.15 -19.89
C ALA A 426 9.82 -14.96 -19.12
N PRO A 427 9.65 -14.89 -17.78
CA PRO A 427 10.22 -13.81 -16.98
C PRO A 427 11.73 -13.67 -17.20
N GLY A 428 12.20 -12.44 -17.45
CA GLY A 428 13.60 -12.19 -17.80
C GLY A 428 13.96 -10.72 -18.00
N VAL A 429 15.25 -10.44 -18.17
CA VAL A 429 15.80 -9.08 -18.22
C VAL A 429 15.97 -8.51 -19.63
N GLY A 430 15.56 -9.25 -20.67
CA GLY A 430 15.62 -8.81 -22.06
C GLY A 430 14.67 -7.66 -22.37
N ALA A 431 14.76 -7.14 -23.59
CA ALA A 431 13.92 -6.03 -24.08
C ALA A 431 12.43 -6.40 -24.00
N ASP A 432 11.62 -5.44 -23.57
CA ASP A 432 10.17 -5.59 -23.43
C ASP A 432 9.51 -4.21 -23.58
N SER A 433 8.79 -4.03 -24.67
CA SER A 433 8.14 -2.77 -25.04
C SER A 433 7.16 -2.26 -23.98
N ASN A 434 6.53 -3.14 -23.21
CA ASN A 434 5.60 -2.73 -22.15
C ASN A 434 6.30 -2.08 -20.96
N ARG A 435 7.61 -2.32 -20.78
CA ARG A 435 8.40 -1.69 -19.71
C ARG A 435 8.96 -0.33 -20.11
N VAL A 436 8.85 0.07 -21.38
CA VAL A 436 9.42 1.34 -21.83
C VAL A 436 8.58 2.49 -21.28
N ALA A 437 9.24 3.38 -20.54
CA ALA A 437 8.64 4.60 -20.04
C ALA A 437 8.99 5.78 -20.95
N TYR A 438 8.06 6.73 -21.09
CA TYR A 438 8.21 7.87 -21.98
C TYR A 438 8.08 9.21 -21.26
N SER A 439 8.75 10.23 -21.78
CA SER A 439 8.47 11.64 -21.53
C SER A 439 8.22 12.28 -22.89
N GLY A 440 6.98 12.68 -23.16
CA GLY A 440 6.48 12.89 -24.51
C GLY A 440 6.74 11.65 -25.38
N SER A 441 7.42 11.84 -26.51
CA SER A 441 7.84 10.75 -27.40
C SER A 441 9.23 10.20 -27.10
N THR A 442 9.89 10.63 -26.01
CA THR A 442 11.27 10.25 -25.70
C THR A 442 11.28 9.13 -24.65
N ALA A 443 11.83 7.97 -25.01
CA ALA A 443 12.03 6.88 -24.07
C ALA A 443 13.00 7.30 -22.94
N LYS A 444 12.69 6.91 -21.71
CA LYS A 444 13.46 7.23 -20.51
C LYS A 444 13.85 5.95 -19.77
N GLN A 445 15.05 5.99 -19.21
CA GLN A 445 15.45 5.01 -18.21
C GLN A 445 14.72 5.29 -16.91
N GLN A 446 14.30 4.25 -16.19
CA GLN A 446 13.48 4.40 -14.99
C GLN A 446 13.89 3.44 -13.87
N TRP A 447 13.83 3.93 -12.64
CA TRP A 447 14.14 3.12 -11.46
C TRP A 447 13.09 2.03 -11.20
N THR A 448 13.55 0.91 -10.67
CA THR A 448 12.72 -0.07 -9.93
C THR A 448 13.03 0.06 -8.44
N ARG A 449 12.24 -0.56 -7.55
CA ARG A 449 12.61 -0.63 -6.12
C ARG A 449 13.65 -1.69 -5.78
N SER A 450 13.93 -2.62 -6.70
CA SER A 450 14.78 -3.79 -6.44
C SER A 450 16.26 -3.42 -6.41
N ALA A 451 16.98 -3.83 -5.38
CA ALA A 451 18.44 -3.78 -5.36
C ALA A 451 19.03 -4.82 -6.34
N ASN A 452 20.23 -4.55 -6.85
CA ASN A 452 20.99 -5.57 -7.60
C ASN A 452 21.56 -6.60 -6.62
N ASP A 453 21.41 -7.88 -6.97
CA ASP A 453 21.82 -8.98 -6.10
C ASP A 453 23.32 -8.89 -5.78
N GLY A 454 23.65 -8.99 -4.49
CA GLY A 454 25.04 -8.90 -3.99
C GLY A 454 25.68 -7.51 -4.06
N SER A 455 24.92 -6.46 -4.41
CA SER A 455 25.42 -5.08 -4.40
C SER A 455 24.80 -4.25 -3.27
N ALA A 456 25.61 -3.39 -2.65
CA ALA A 456 25.14 -2.39 -1.68
C ALA A 456 24.88 -1.01 -2.29
N ILE A 457 25.25 -0.82 -3.56
CA ILE A 457 25.31 0.47 -4.24
C ILE A 457 24.58 0.53 -5.58
N SER A 458 24.07 -0.60 -6.06
CA SER A 458 23.44 -0.70 -7.38
C SER A 458 21.98 -1.12 -7.26
N ALA A 459 21.09 -0.34 -7.84
CA ALA A 459 19.66 -0.65 -7.94
C ALA A 459 19.33 -1.06 -9.38
N ASN A 460 18.28 -1.86 -9.55
CA ASN A 460 17.80 -2.21 -10.87
C ASN A 460 17.01 -1.06 -11.47
N PHE A 461 17.12 -0.91 -12.78
CA PHE A 461 16.41 0.07 -13.57
C PHE A 461 16.01 -0.55 -14.91
N VAL A 462 15.02 0.05 -15.57
CA VAL A 462 14.63 -0.32 -16.94
C VAL A 462 15.31 0.62 -17.91
N MET A 463 15.95 0.05 -18.94
CA MET A 463 16.54 0.77 -20.07
C MET A 463 15.48 1.29 -21.04
N THR A 464 15.90 2.14 -21.97
CA THR A 464 15.01 2.73 -22.99
C THR A 464 14.44 1.70 -23.97
N GLY A 465 15.00 0.48 -24.06
CA GLY A 465 14.46 -0.64 -24.82
C GLY A 465 13.63 -1.63 -23.98
N GLY A 466 13.44 -1.36 -22.68
CA GLY A 466 12.70 -2.24 -21.79
C GLY A 466 13.55 -3.32 -21.10
N GLU A 467 14.87 -3.38 -21.37
CA GLU A 467 15.77 -4.27 -20.66
C GLU A 467 15.88 -3.90 -19.18
N ILE A 468 16.01 -4.88 -18.29
CA ILE A 468 16.29 -4.62 -16.88
C ILE A 468 17.79 -4.76 -16.64
N GLN A 469 18.41 -3.71 -16.14
CA GLN A 469 19.84 -3.68 -15.78
C GLN A 469 20.03 -3.12 -14.38
N ALA A 470 21.29 -3.07 -13.92
CA ALA A 470 21.66 -2.45 -12.67
C ALA A 470 22.61 -1.26 -12.92
N THR A 471 22.40 -0.17 -12.20
CA THR A 471 23.32 0.97 -12.20
C THR A 471 23.48 1.54 -10.79
N TYR A 472 24.43 2.44 -10.59
CA TYR A 472 24.71 3.05 -9.29
C TYR A 472 23.53 3.90 -8.79
N ALA A 473 23.19 3.80 -7.51
CA ALA A 473 22.06 4.50 -6.90
C ALA A 473 22.11 6.04 -7.06
N SER A 474 23.32 6.58 -7.15
CA SER A 474 23.60 8.00 -7.40
C SER A 474 23.33 8.49 -8.83
N TRP A 475 23.01 7.62 -9.78
CA TRP A 475 22.68 8.03 -11.14
C TRP A 475 21.30 8.69 -11.19
N SER A 476 21.08 9.54 -12.17
CA SER A 476 19.82 10.25 -12.32
C SER A 476 18.97 9.60 -13.41
N LEU A 477 17.83 9.03 -13.03
CA LEU A 477 16.87 8.36 -13.91
C LEU A 477 15.45 8.81 -13.58
N ALA A 478 14.49 8.46 -14.43
CA ALA A 478 13.08 8.71 -14.18
C ALA A 478 12.46 7.73 -13.17
N ALA A 479 11.21 7.99 -12.82
CA ALA A 479 10.39 7.10 -11.99
C ALA A 479 9.02 6.89 -12.62
N VAL A 480 8.54 5.64 -12.63
CA VAL A 480 7.13 5.30 -12.89
C VAL A 480 6.55 4.72 -11.61
N PRO A 481 5.95 5.57 -10.76
CA PRO A 481 5.29 5.12 -9.57
C PRO A 481 4.01 4.36 -9.87
N ALA A 482 3.67 3.46 -8.96
CA ALA A 482 2.39 2.80 -8.87
C ALA A 482 1.75 3.06 -7.49
N CYS A 483 0.43 2.92 -7.46
CA CYS A 483 -0.38 3.06 -6.27
C CYS A 483 -1.59 2.15 -6.34
N VAL A 484 -2.17 1.83 -5.18
CA VAL A 484 -3.34 0.97 -5.10
C VAL A 484 -4.52 1.78 -4.61
N ILE A 485 -5.66 1.61 -5.26
CA ILE A 485 -6.93 2.20 -4.81
C ILE A 485 -7.85 1.10 -4.27
N TYR A 486 -8.57 1.46 -3.20
CA TYR A 486 -9.64 0.67 -2.58
C TYR A 486 -10.64 1.59 -1.90
#